data_AF-A0A352IBS7-F1
#
_entry.id   AF-A0A352IBS7-F1
#
_cell.length_a   1.000
_cell.length_b   1.000
_cell.length_c   1.000
_cell.angle_alpha   90.00
_cell.angle_beta   90.00
_cell.angle_gamma   90.00
#
_symmetry.space_group_name_H-M   'P 1'
#
loop_
_entity.id
_entity.type
_entity.pdbx_description
1 polymer ?
#
loop_
_entity_poly.entity_id
_entity_poly.type
_entity_poly.pdbx_seq_one_letter_code
_entity_poly.pdbx_strand_id
1 'polypeptide(L)'
;QPRLFRLTGSRAVRVPSHEHGMRPTRDLLHCQGVLPGGDTLHVICVHLPSRAGGTRQTARHRMLAATTLCMLLDSLRGKDVLVMGDFNAGAGDPIFAPIGRRLVSLTPGGRKEKRKPQGTYCYQGHWDYIDHVLISRSLQPRCSGHITVGRFPFLLTEEGTPHRTYLGPAYQGGTSDHLPIWADLSIR
;
A
#
# COMPACT_ATOMS: atom_id res chain seq x y z
N GLN A 1 -20.67 -0.72 -9.91
CA GLN A 1 -19.71 -0.91 -8.80
C GLN A 1 -20.27 -0.71 -7.37
N PRO A 2 -21.38 0.01 -7.07
CA PRO A 2 -21.96 0.05 -5.70
C PRO A 2 -22.51 -1.30 -5.20
N ARG A 3 -22.72 -2.25 -6.11
CA ARG A 3 -23.29 -3.57 -5.78
C ARG A 3 -22.30 -4.53 -5.12
N LEU A 4 -20.98 -4.30 -5.22
CA LEU A 4 -19.96 -5.25 -4.73
C LEU A 4 -19.34 -4.86 -3.39
N PHE A 5 -19.43 -3.60 -2.99
CA PHE A 5 -19.02 -3.14 -1.67
C PHE A 5 -19.87 -1.93 -1.28
N ARG A 6 -20.76 -2.11 -0.31
CA ARG A 6 -21.62 -1.04 0.22
C ARG A 6 -20.96 -0.44 1.44
N LEU A 7 -20.38 0.75 1.29
CA LEU A 7 -19.75 1.48 2.40
C LEU A 7 -20.77 1.75 3.52
N THR A 8 -20.42 1.39 4.76
CA THR A 8 -21.24 1.63 5.96
C THR A 8 -20.57 2.54 6.97
N GLY A 9 -19.26 2.79 6.84
CA GLY A 9 -18.56 3.75 7.68
C GLY A 9 -17.14 4.01 7.20
N SER A 10 -16.60 5.18 7.54
CA SER A 10 -15.19 5.50 7.33
C SER A 10 -14.69 6.42 8.44
N ARG A 11 -13.40 6.36 8.72
CA ARG A 11 -12.71 7.28 9.64
C ARG A 11 -11.24 7.42 9.29
N ALA A 12 -10.68 8.60 9.55
CA ALA A 12 -9.25 8.78 9.59
C ALA A 12 -8.70 8.25 10.93
N VAL A 13 -7.60 7.51 10.87
CA VAL A 13 -6.87 7.01 12.04
C VAL A 13 -5.56 7.79 12.11
N ARG A 14 -5.52 8.73 13.05
CA ARG A 14 -4.41 9.66 13.22
C ARG A 14 -3.15 8.92 13.63
N VAL A 15 -2.05 9.18 12.93
CA VAL A 15 -0.71 8.81 13.40
C VAL A 15 -0.29 9.83 14.46
N PRO A 16 0.05 9.43 15.70
CA PRO A 16 0.27 10.36 16.81
C PRO A 16 1.65 11.02 16.74
N SER A 17 2.01 11.64 15.61
CA SER A 17 3.34 12.21 15.38
C SER A 17 3.70 13.27 16.44
N HIS A 18 2.75 14.12 16.83
CA HIS A 18 2.98 15.19 17.79
C HIS A 18 3.36 14.67 19.18
N GLU A 19 2.71 13.60 19.65
CA GLU A 19 3.01 12.94 20.93
C GLU A 19 4.45 12.38 20.96
N HIS A 20 5.00 12.07 19.78
CA HIS A 20 6.38 11.65 19.61
C HIS A 20 7.34 12.79 19.23
N GLY A 21 6.94 14.07 19.34
CA GLY A 21 7.78 15.22 18.99
C GLY A 21 8.14 15.29 17.51
N MET A 22 7.29 14.74 16.64
CA MET A 22 7.52 14.60 15.21
C MET A 22 6.53 15.45 14.42
N ARG A 23 6.97 15.96 13.26
CA ARG A 23 6.06 16.64 12.33
C ARG A 23 4.91 15.70 11.93
N PRO A 24 3.67 16.22 11.79
CA PRO A 24 2.53 15.42 11.38
C PRO A 24 2.79 14.63 10.09
N THR A 25 2.35 13.38 10.07
CA THR A 25 2.30 12.56 8.87
C THR A 25 0.86 12.36 8.43
N ARG A 26 0.68 11.79 7.24
CA ARG A 26 -0.64 11.39 6.74
C ARG A 26 -1.28 10.37 7.68
N ASP A 27 -2.61 10.44 7.77
CA ASP A 27 -3.42 9.50 8.53
C ASP A 27 -3.65 8.23 7.71
N LEU A 28 -4.05 7.15 8.40
CA LEU A 28 -4.57 5.97 7.72
C LEU A 28 -6.07 6.18 7.49
N LEU A 29 -6.60 5.76 6.33
CA LEU A 29 -8.04 5.76 6.10
C LEU A 29 -8.58 4.37 6.40
N HIS A 30 -9.47 4.24 7.38
CA HIS A 30 -10.19 3.01 7.67
C HIS A 30 -11.63 3.12 7.17
N CYS A 31 -12.00 2.22 6.26
CA CYS A 31 -13.34 2.07 5.75
C CYS A 31 -13.89 0.71 6.17
N GLN A 32 -15.21 0.63 6.33
CA GLN A 32 -15.94 -0.62 6.50
C GLN A 32 -17.15 -0.63 5.56
N GLY A 33 -17.45 -1.79 5.01
CA GLY A 33 -18.59 -1.97 4.13
C GLY A 33 -18.99 -3.42 4.02
N VAL A 34 -20.17 -3.62 3.45
CA VAL A 34 -20.81 -4.93 3.34
C VAL A 34 -20.68 -5.44 1.91
N LEU A 35 -20.22 -6.68 1.77
CA LEU A 35 -20.14 -7.42 0.51
C LEU A 35 -21.52 -8.00 0.14
N PRO A 36 -21.75 -8.45 -1.12
CA PRO A 36 -23.02 -9.04 -1.54
C PRO A 36 -23.52 -10.20 -0.67
N GLY A 37 -22.61 -10.98 -0.08
CA GLY A 37 -22.92 -12.10 0.82
C GLY A 37 -23.33 -11.70 2.25
N GLY A 38 -23.30 -10.41 2.58
CA GLY A 38 -23.62 -9.90 3.93
C GLY A 38 -22.39 -9.74 4.84
N ASP A 39 -21.25 -10.31 4.48
CA ASP A 39 -19.99 -10.16 5.23
C ASP A 39 -19.48 -8.72 5.24
N THR A 40 -18.83 -8.34 6.34
CA THR A 40 -18.18 -7.04 6.47
C THR A 40 -16.72 -7.13 6.08
N LEU A 41 -16.32 -6.33 5.10
CA LEU A 41 -14.93 -6.12 4.73
C LEU A 41 -14.46 -4.78 5.29
N HIS A 42 -13.34 -4.79 6.00
CA HIS A 42 -12.61 -3.59 6.36
C HIS A 42 -11.54 -3.30 5.32
N VAL A 43 -11.49 -2.05 4.84
CA VAL A 43 -10.46 -1.59 3.90
C VAL A 43 -9.65 -0.51 4.59
N ILE A 44 -8.33 -0.65 4.61
CA ILE A 44 -7.41 0.33 5.17
C ILE A 44 -6.51 0.85 4.04
N CYS A 45 -6.60 2.14 3.73
CA CYS A 45 -5.70 2.78 2.78
C CYS A 45 -4.56 3.48 3.51
N VAL A 46 -3.33 3.28 3.04
CA VAL A 46 -2.12 3.86 3.63
C VAL A 46 -1.31 4.64 2.60
N HIS A 47 -0.65 5.69 3.06
CA HIS A 47 0.44 6.36 2.35
C HIS A 47 1.52 6.70 3.38
N LEU A 48 2.37 5.72 3.69
CA LEU A 48 3.36 5.84 4.75
C LEU A 48 4.42 6.89 4.39
N PRO A 49 5.09 7.50 5.38
CA PRO A 49 6.13 8.51 5.16
C PRO A 49 7.23 8.04 4.19
N SER A 50 7.60 8.94 3.26
CA SER A 50 8.59 8.69 2.22
C SER A 50 9.98 8.31 2.76
N ARG A 51 10.76 7.62 1.95
CA ARG A 51 12.19 7.35 2.17
C ARG A 51 13.09 8.53 1.83
N ALA A 52 12.55 9.61 1.26
CA ALA A 52 13.31 10.75 0.76
C ALA A 52 14.28 11.31 1.83
N GLY A 53 15.57 11.33 1.51
CA GLY A 53 16.65 11.79 2.40
C GLY A 53 17.34 10.69 3.21
N GLY A 54 16.84 9.45 3.23
CA GLY A 54 17.53 8.29 3.82
C GLY A 54 17.86 8.41 5.31
N THR A 55 17.27 9.39 6.01
CA THR A 55 17.66 9.73 7.37
C THR A 55 17.00 8.81 8.40
N ARG A 56 17.63 8.64 9.56
CA ARG A 56 17.02 7.99 10.74
C ARG A 56 15.66 8.58 11.11
N GLN A 57 15.44 9.87 10.84
CA GLN A 57 14.18 10.55 11.10
C GLN A 57 13.05 10.00 10.23
N THR A 58 13.25 9.89 8.92
CA THR A 58 12.23 9.34 8.00
C THR A 58 11.86 7.90 8.33
N ALA A 59 12.84 7.09 8.75
CA ALA A 59 12.60 5.74 9.25
C ALA A 59 11.73 5.73 10.51
N ARG A 60 11.95 6.65 11.46
CA ARG A 60 11.12 6.79 12.66
C ARG A 60 9.68 7.17 12.33
N HIS A 61 9.46 8.08 11.37
CA HIS A 61 8.10 8.43 10.90
C HIS A 61 7.39 7.22 10.32
N ARG A 62 8.07 6.45 9.46
CA ARG A 62 7.50 5.26 8.83
C ARG A 62 7.21 4.15 9.84
N MET A 63 8.11 3.92 10.80
CA MET A 63 7.90 2.98 11.91
C MET A 63 6.69 3.37 12.75
N LEU A 64 6.51 4.66 13.08
CA LEU A 64 5.36 5.11 13.86
C LEU A 64 4.05 4.86 13.12
N ALA A 65 3.97 5.20 11.84
CA ALA A 65 2.78 4.94 11.03
C ALA A 65 2.49 3.43 10.87
N ALA A 66 3.53 2.60 10.71
CA ALA A 66 3.40 1.14 10.68
C ALA A 66 2.92 0.56 12.03
N THR A 67 3.37 1.13 13.15
CA THR A 67 2.88 0.78 14.50
C THR A 67 1.41 1.14 14.65
N THR A 68 1.00 2.34 14.23
CA THR A 68 -0.43 2.75 14.23
C THR A 68 -1.27 1.79 13.40
N LEU A 69 -0.79 1.38 12.21
CA LEU A 69 -1.46 0.36 11.40
C LEU A 69 -1.58 -0.96 12.16
N CYS A 70 -0.52 -1.42 12.82
CA CYS A 70 -0.56 -2.66 13.60
C CYS A 70 -1.56 -2.60 14.76
N MET A 71 -1.65 -1.48 15.47
CA MET A 71 -2.64 -1.28 16.54
C MET A 71 -4.08 -1.32 16.00
N LEU A 72 -4.32 -0.67 14.86
CA LEU A 72 -5.62 -0.73 14.18
C LEU A 72 -5.95 -2.17 13.77
N LEU A 73 -5.01 -2.90 13.19
CA LEU A 73 -5.17 -4.31 12.83
C LEU A 73 -5.44 -5.20 14.05
N ASP A 74 -4.79 -4.94 15.18
CA ASP A 74 -5.03 -5.67 16.42
C ASP A 74 -6.46 -5.44 16.95
N SER A 75 -7.02 -4.24 16.78
CA SER A 75 -8.43 -3.94 17.10
C SER A 75 -9.43 -4.63 16.15
N LEU A 76 -8.96 -5.10 14.99
CA LEU A 76 -9.75 -5.79 13.96
C LEU A 76 -9.40 -7.29 13.89
N ARG A 77 -8.78 -7.86 14.93
CA ARG A 77 -8.37 -9.27 14.95
C ARG A 77 -9.56 -10.19 14.66
N GLY A 78 -9.34 -11.15 13.74
CA GLY A 78 -10.36 -12.11 13.31
C GLY A 78 -11.34 -11.60 12.25
N LYS A 79 -11.28 -10.31 11.88
CA LYS A 79 -12.11 -9.72 10.84
C LYS A 79 -11.44 -9.78 9.47
N ASP A 80 -12.25 -9.71 8.43
CA ASP A 80 -11.75 -9.59 7.06
C ASP A 80 -11.25 -8.18 6.82
N VAL A 81 -9.94 -8.07 6.57
CA VAL A 81 -9.26 -6.79 6.36
C VAL A 81 -8.46 -6.86 5.07
N LEU A 82 -8.62 -5.85 4.23
CA LEU A 82 -7.75 -5.52 3.12
C LEU A 82 -6.99 -4.24 3.45
N VAL A 83 -5.67 -4.24 3.27
CA VAL A 83 -4.83 -3.05 3.42
C VAL A 83 -4.14 -2.78 2.09
N MET A 84 -4.22 -1.54 1.60
CA MET A 84 -3.61 -1.17 0.33
C MET A 84 -3.01 0.23 0.33
N GLY A 85 -2.07 0.47 -0.58
CA GLY A 85 -1.51 1.79 -0.86
C GLY A 85 0.01 1.80 -0.85
N ASP A 86 0.58 3.01 -0.77
CA ASP A 86 2.02 3.24 -0.79
C ASP A 86 2.60 3.08 0.62
N PHE A 87 3.36 2.01 0.85
CA PHE A 87 4.07 1.77 2.10
C PHE A 87 5.42 2.47 2.15
N ASN A 88 5.90 3.05 1.04
CA ASN A 88 7.25 3.60 0.90
C ASN A 88 8.33 2.61 1.36
N ALA A 89 8.07 1.31 1.16
CA ALA A 89 8.88 0.22 1.66
C ALA A 89 8.65 -1.04 0.84
N GLY A 90 9.74 -1.66 0.39
CA GLY A 90 9.71 -3.00 -0.18
C GLY A 90 9.45 -4.08 0.87
N ALA A 91 9.09 -5.28 0.43
CA ALA A 91 8.72 -6.40 1.31
C ALA A 91 9.83 -6.83 2.31
N GLY A 92 11.10 -6.47 2.03
CA GLY A 92 12.24 -6.71 2.93
C GLY A 92 12.47 -5.63 4.00
N ASP A 93 11.70 -4.54 4.00
CA ASP A 93 11.84 -3.46 4.98
C ASP A 93 11.37 -3.92 6.38
N PRO A 94 12.08 -3.56 7.47
CA PRO A 94 11.73 -4.00 8.83
C PRO A 94 10.30 -3.69 9.28
N ILE A 95 9.64 -2.68 8.69
CA ILE A 95 8.23 -2.38 9.01
C ILE A 95 7.29 -3.56 8.72
N PHE A 96 7.66 -4.44 7.77
CA PHE A 96 6.84 -5.59 7.41
C PHE A 96 6.95 -6.74 8.41
N ALA A 97 7.96 -6.77 9.28
CA ALA A 97 8.09 -7.82 10.30
C ALA A 97 6.86 -7.88 11.24
N PRO A 98 6.39 -6.78 11.85
CA PRO A 98 5.15 -6.80 12.62
C PRO A 98 3.89 -6.89 11.74
N ILE A 99 3.87 -6.28 10.55
CA ILE A 99 2.70 -6.31 9.65
C ILE A 99 2.43 -7.74 9.16
N GLY A 100 3.47 -8.46 8.75
CA GLY A 100 3.41 -9.84 8.23
C GLY A 100 2.96 -10.87 9.27
N ARG A 101 2.98 -10.55 10.56
CA ARG A 101 2.33 -11.38 11.59
C ARG A 101 0.80 -11.35 11.48
N ARG A 102 0.24 -10.26 10.96
CA ARG A 102 -1.22 -9.98 10.90
C ARG A 102 -1.81 -10.17 9.51
N LEU A 103 -1.03 -9.83 8.49
CA LEU A 103 -1.45 -9.80 7.09
C LEU A 103 -0.58 -10.70 6.21
N VAL A 104 -1.10 -11.05 5.05
CA VAL A 104 -0.40 -11.73 3.96
C VAL A 104 -0.41 -10.82 2.73
N SER A 105 0.76 -10.68 2.09
CA SER A 105 0.89 -9.90 0.87
C SER A 105 0.34 -10.65 -0.33
N LEU A 106 -0.50 -9.98 -1.11
CA LEU A 106 -0.92 -10.42 -2.44
C LEU A 106 0.00 -9.84 -3.53
N THR A 107 0.68 -8.73 -3.26
CA THR A 107 1.69 -8.15 -4.16
C THR A 107 2.80 -9.18 -4.43
N PRO A 108 3.23 -9.37 -5.69
CA PRO A 108 4.34 -10.24 -6.01
C PRO A 108 5.59 -9.91 -5.19
N GLY A 109 6.13 -10.90 -4.48
CA GLY A 109 7.47 -10.80 -3.91
C GLY A 109 8.47 -10.76 -5.07
N GLY A 110 9.24 -9.67 -5.18
CA GLY A 110 10.20 -9.46 -6.26
C GLY A 110 11.19 -10.63 -6.37
N ARG A 111 10.94 -11.57 -7.30
CA ARG A 111 11.86 -12.65 -7.67
C ARG A 111 11.44 -13.52 -8.86
N LYS A 112 10.20 -13.42 -9.37
CA LYS A 112 9.71 -14.41 -10.37
C LYS A 112 10.23 -14.19 -11.80
N GLU A 113 10.63 -12.98 -12.18
CA GLU A 113 11.17 -12.71 -13.53
C GLU A 113 12.50 -11.95 -13.45
N LYS A 114 13.60 -12.69 -13.29
CA LYS A 114 14.97 -12.13 -13.23
C LYS A 114 15.42 -11.35 -14.48
N ARG A 115 14.59 -11.24 -15.52
CA ARG A 115 14.97 -10.73 -16.85
C ARG A 115 14.32 -9.40 -17.23
N LYS A 116 13.36 -8.88 -16.47
CA LYS A 116 12.74 -7.57 -16.74
C LYS A 116 12.73 -6.72 -15.47
N PRO A 117 13.11 -5.43 -15.53
CA PRO A 117 12.89 -4.52 -14.43
C PRO A 117 11.38 -4.48 -14.08
N GLN A 118 11.05 -4.72 -12.82
CA GLN A 118 9.68 -4.87 -12.35
C GLN A 118 9.51 -4.19 -11.01
N GLY A 119 8.38 -3.52 -10.83
CA GLY A 119 8.02 -2.80 -9.61
C GLY A 119 6.89 -1.83 -9.89
N THR A 120 6.46 -1.15 -8.84
CA THR A 120 5.51 -0.04 -8.93
C THR A 120 6.20 1.31 -8.94
N TYR A 121 7.46 1.36 -8.53
CA TYR A 121 8.23 2.59 -8.43
C TYR A 121 9.64 2.37 -8.98
N CYS A 122 10.19 3.40 -9.63
CA CYS A 122 11.57 3.40 -10.14
C CYS A 122 12.31 4.66 -9.70
N TYR A 123 13.42 4.48 -8.98
CA TYR A 123 14.27 5.57 -8.52
C TYR A 123 15.71 5.32 -8.94
N GLN A 124 16.29 6.26 -9.69
CA GLN A 124 17.67 6.16 -10.19
C GLN A 124 17.94 4.80 -10.88
N GLY A 125 16.99 4.33 -11.70
CA GLY A 125 17.08 3.06 -12.41
C GLY A 125 16.76 1.80 -11.57
N HIS A 126 16.58 1.94 -10.26
CA HIS A 126 16.26 0.83 -9.36
C HIS A 126 14.75 0.70 -9.20
N TRP A 127 14.22 -0.46 -9.57
CA TRP A 127 12.82 -0.79 -9.41
C TRP A 127 12.53 -1.41 -8.04
N ASP A 128 11.42 -1.01 -7.44
CA ASP A 128 10.94 -1.57 -6.18
C ASP A 128 9.40 -1.69 -6.19
N TYR A 129 8.88 -2.58 -5.35
CA TYR A 129 7.47 -2.70 -5.05
C TYR A 129 7.23 -2.03 -3.70
N ILE A 130 6.85 -0.76 -3.72
CA ILE A 130 6.53 -0.01 -2.49
C ILE A 130 5.03 0.21 -2.31
N ASP A 131 4.25 -0.02 -3.36
CA ASP A 131 2.80 -0.09 -3.31
C ASP A 131 2.40 -1.55 -3.06
N HIS A 132 1.52 -1.78 -2.08
CA HIS A 132 1.13 -3.13 -1.70
C HIS A 132 -0.37 -3.31 -1.56
N VAL A 133 -0.80 -4.55 -1.77
CA VAL A 133 -2.13 -5.06 -1.40
C VAL A 133 -1.92 -6.24 -0.47
N LEU A 134 -2.42 -6.12 0.75
CA LEU A 134 -2.29 -7.10 1.82
C LEU A 134 -3.68 -7.49 2.33
N ILE A 135 -3.86 -8.74 2.75
CA ILE A 135 -5.13 -9.23 3.33
C ILE A 135 -4.91 -9.87 4.70
N SER A 136 -5.93 -9.86 5.56
CA SER A 136 -5.86 -10.51 6.86
C SER A 136 -5.74 -12.02 6.73
N ARG A 137 -5.11 -12.64 7.72
CA ARG A 137 -4.99 -14.11 7.79
C ARG A 137 -6.34 -14.82 7.90
N SER A 138 -7.39 -14.17 8.40
CA SER A 138 -8.76 -14.73 8.42
C SER A 138 -9.42 -14.72 7.05
N LEU A 139 -9.11 -13.71 6.21
CA LEU A 139 -9.62 -13.58 4.85
C LEU A 139 -8.86 -14.48 3.87
N GLN A 140 -7.56 -14.69 4.10
CA GLN A 140 -6.66 -15.45 3.23
C GLN A 140 -7.21 -16.80 2.73
N PRO A 141 -7.82 -17.68 3.55
CA PRO A 141 -8.27 -19.00 3.08
C PRO A 141 -9.45 -18.94 2.09
N ARG A 142 -10.20 -17.82 2.09
CA ARG A 142 -11.40 -17.64 1.28
C ARG A 142 -11.25 -16.60 0.17
N CYS A 143 -10.11 -15.93 0.13
CA CYS A 143 -9.80 -14.92 -0.86
C CYS A 143 -8.83 -15.49 -1.90
N SER A 144 -9.28 -15.57 -3.15
CA SER A 144 -8.38 -15.70 -4.31
C SER A 144 -8.23 -14.34 -4.98
N GLY A 145 -7.09 -14.10 -5.60
CA GLY A 145 -6.85 -12.82 -6.23
C GLY A 145 -5.77 -12.84 -7.29
N HIS A 146 -5.90 -11.96 -8.26
CA HIS A 146 -4.86 -11.63 -9.22
C HIS A 146 -4.43 -10.18 -9.00
N ILE A 147 -3.12 -9.98 -8.87
CA ILE A 147 -2.52 -8.64 -8.73
C ILE A 147 -1.75 -8.32 -10.01
N THR A 148 -2.08 -7.20 -10.63
CA THR A 148 -1.44 -6.73 -11.86
C THR A 148 -0.84 -5.35 -11.63
N VAL A 149 0.42 -5.17 -12.04
CA VAL A 149 0.99 -3.83 -12.17
C VAL A 149 0.56 -3.28 -13.53
N GLY A 150 -0.17 -2.17 -13.54
CA GLY A 150 -0.62 -1.52 -14.76
C GLY A 150 0.54 -0.86 -15.49
N ARG A 151 1.00 -1.50 -16.57
CA ARG A 151 2.07 -0.99 -17.44
C ARG A 151 1.52 -0.53 -18.78
N PHE A 152 0.88 0.64 -18.78
CA PHE A 152 0.37 1.22 -20.02
C PHE A 152 1.40 2.16 -20.66
N PRO A 153 1.47 2.25 -22.01
CA PRO A 153 2.42 3.14 -22.69
C PRO A 153 2.34 4.61 -22.21
N PHE A 154 1.14 5.13 -21.97
CA PHE A 154 0.96 6.52 -21.51
C PHE A 154 1.44 6.77 -20.06
N LEU A 155 1.75 5.72 -19.31
CA LEU A 155 2.30 5.82 -17.95
C LEU A 155 3.83 5.75 -17.94
N LEU A 156 4.48 5.56 -19.10
CA LEU A 156 5.90 5.26 -19.19
C LEU A 156 6.65 6.31 -20.02
N THR A 157 7.89 6.60 -19.63
CA THR A 157 8.87 7.30 -20.47
C THR A 157 9.34 6.39 -21.61
N GLU A 158 10.08 6.95 -22.57
CA GLU A 158 10.68 6.16 -23.66
C GLU A 158 11.61 5.05 -23.13
N GLU A 159 12.27 5.29 -21.98
CA GLU A 159 13.13 4.34 -21.27
C GLU A 159 12.33 3.29 -20.46
N GLY A 160 11.00 3.33 -20.52
CA GLY A 160 10.13 2.36 -19.86
C GLY A 160 9.99 2.53 -18.34
N THR A 161 10.32 3.71 -17.80
CA THR A 161 10.14 4.08 -16.39
C THR A 161 8.87 4.90 -16.17
N PRO A 162 8.31 5.00 -14.95
CA PRO A 162 7.10 5.78 -14.72
C PRO A 162 7.27 7.25 -15.15
N HIS A 163 6.37 7.73 -16.01
CA HIS A 163 6.37 9.13 -16.46
C HIS A 163 5.74 10.00 -15.37
N ARG A 164 6.63 10.54 -14.52
CA ARG A 164 6.29 11.40 -13.39
C ARG A 164 5.72 12.74 -13.82
N THR A 165 4.83 13.31 -13.00
CA THR A 165 4.30 14.66 -13.22
C THR A 165 5.33 15.74 -12.93
N TYR A 166 6.14 15.54 -11.89
CA TYR A 166 7.18 16.50 -11.46
C TYR A 166 8.51 15.80 -11.20
N LEU A 167 9.60 16.51 -11.51
CA LEU A 167 10.95 16.19 -11.07
C LEU A 167 11.48 17.37 -10.24
N GLY A 168 11.35 17.28 -8.92
CA GLY A 168 11.59 18.43 -8.04
C GLY A 168 10.63 19.58 -8.41
N PRO A 169 11.12 20.79 -8.68
CA PRO A 169 10.27 21.91 -9.08
C PRO A 169 9.84 21.87 -10.56
N ALA A 170 10.43 21.01 -11.39
CA ALA A 170 10.18 20.99 -12.83
C ALA A 170 8.97 20.10 -13.18
N TYR A 171 7.99 20.67 -13.89
CA TYR A 171 6.88 19.91 -14.46
C TYR A 171 7.34 19.10 -15.68
N GLN A 172 6.97 17.83 -15.73
CA GLN A 172 7.39 16.86 -16.75
C GLN A 172 6.23 16.38 -17.63
N GLY A 173 4.98 16.72 -17.29
CA GLY A 173 3.80 16.35 -18.09
C GLY A 173 3.30 14.93 -17.90
N GLY A 174 3.93 14.13 -17.05
CA GLY A 174 3.55 12.73 -16.83
C GLY A 174 2.42 12.54 -15.83
N THR A 175 1.87 11.33 -15.79
CA THR A 175 0.71 10.98 -14.94
C THR A 175 1.10 10.75 -13.48
N SER A 176 2.21 10.03 -13.24
CA SER A 176 2.58 9.53 -11.90
C SER A 176 4.01 8.98 -11.91
N ASP A 177 4.76 9.18 -10.84
CA ASP A 177 6.06 8.54 -10.61
C ASP A 177 5.93 7.07 -10.12
N HIS A 178 4.70 6.63 -9.88
CA HIS A 178 4.34 5.24 -9.57
C HIS A 178 3.44 4.63 -10.66
N LEU A 179 3.55 3.33 -10.86
CA LEU A 179 2.62 2.53 -11.63
C LEU A 179 1.48 2.02 -10.74
N PRO A 180 0.23 2.00 -11.23
CA PRO A 180 -0.89 1.50 -10.46
C PRO A 180 -0.80 -0.01 -10.25
N ILE A 181 -1.36 -0.47 -9.13
CA ILE A 181 -1.70 -1.87 -8.91
C ILE A 181 -3.21 -2.04 -9.07
N TRP A 182 -3.62 -3.07 -9.81
CA TRP A 182 -5.00 -3.57 -9.80
C TRP A 182 -5.05 -4.91 -9.09
N ALA A 183 -6.11 -5.07 -8.29
CA ALA A 183 -6.38 -6.29 -7.54
C ALA A 183 -7.78 -6.78 -7.89
N ASP A 184 -7.86 -7.87 -8.64
CA ASP A 184 -9.10 -8.59 -8.91
C ASP A 184 -9.24 -9.69 -7.87
N LEU A 185 -10.11 -9.47 -6.88
CA LEU A 185 -10.29 -10.36 -5.73
C LEU A 185 -11.65 -11.05 -5.76
N SER A 186 -11.66 -12.35 -5.50
CA SER A 186 -12.86 -13.14 -5.26
C SER A 186 -12.84 -13.64 -3.82
N ILE A 187 -13.85 -13.26 -3.05
CA ILE A 187 -14.02 -13.66 -1.64
C ILE A 187 -15.21 -14.63 -1.58
N ARG A 188 -14.97 -15.82 -1.04
CA ARG A 188 -15.98 -16.90 -0.90
C ARG A 188 -16.53 -16.99 0.52
#